data_AF-A0A3N5GDH5-F1
#
_entry.id   AF-A0A3N5GDH5-F1
#
_cell.length_a   1.000
_cell.length_b   1.000
_cell.length_c   1.000
_cell.angle_alpha   90.00
_cell.angle_beta   90.00
_cell.angle_gamma   90.00
#
_symmetry.space_group_name_H-M   'P 1'
#
loop_
_entity.id
_entity.type
_entity.pdbx_description
1 polymer ?
#
loop_
_entity_poly.entity_id
_entity_poly.type
_entity_poly.pdbx_seq_one_letter_code
_entity_poly.pdbx_strand_id
1 'polypeptide(L)'
;MKTLSWLATGVALSGFLVGVAHAAPPAPQARWTIMVYMSGDNNLEDYIVKDIEEELGLAGSDANVKIVALADRGPGYDTSRGNWQTTKLYYVTQGIVADAASAVADWGERNFGAPQTLIDFVTWTKANHPADRYALYFWG
;
A
#
# COMPACT_ATOMS: atom_id res chain seq x y z
N MET A 1 6.70 20.08 -68.15
CA MET A 1 7.64 20.71 -67.19
C MET A 1 6.83 21.43 -66.13
N LYS A 2 7.20 21.25 -64.86
CA LYS A 2 6.42 21.47 -63.61
C LYS A 2 6.15 22.95 -63.28
N THR A 3 4.95 23.27 -62.75
CA THR A 3 4.69 24.40 -61.81
C THR A 3 3.48 24.03 -60.92
N LEU A 4 3.68 23.57 -59.68
CA LEU A 4 3.79 24.25 -58.38
C LEU A 4 2.45 24.73 -57.79
N SER A 5 1.89 23.95 -56.84
CA SER A 5 0.82 24.40 -55.92
C SER A 5 1.45 24.95 -54.64
N TRP A 6 0.83 26.00 -54.08
CA TRP A 6 1.22 26.60 -52.82
C TRP A 6 0.49 25.90 -51.66
N LEU A 7 1.24 25.32 -50.73
CA LEU A 7 0.73 24.88 -49.43
C LEU A 7 0.84 26.06 -48.46
N ALA A 8 -0.29 26.49 -47.91
CA ALA A 8 -0.34 27.43 -46.80
C ALA A 8 0.04 26.71 -45.51
N THR A 9 1.12 27.15 -44.87
CA THR A 9 1.60 26.66 -43.58
C THR A 9 0.65 27.15 -42.47
N GLY A 10 -0.20 26.26 -41.96
CA GLY A 10 -0.95 26.50 -40.73
C GLY A 10 -0.06 26.24 -39.52
N VAL A 11 0.30 27.29 -38.79
CA VAL A 11 0.95 27.16 -37.48
C VAL A 11 -0.12 26.74 -36.46
N ALA A 12 -0.07 25.48 -36.03
CA ALA A 12 -0.86 25.03 -34.89
C ALA A 12 -0.15 25.50 -33.60
N LEU A 13 -0.72 26.49 -32.91
CA LEU A 13 -0.32 26.79 -31.54
C LEU A 13 -0.89 25.70 -30.63
N SER A 14 -0.04 24.75 -30.24
CA SER A 14 -0.30 23.83 -29.14
C SER A 14 -0.29 24.62 -27.83
N GLY A 15 -1.46 24.93 -27.29
CA GLY A 15 -1.62 25.48 -25.95
C GLY A 15 -1.22 24.43 -24.90
N PHE A 16 -0.15 24.70 -24.16
CA PHE A 16 0.28 23.88 -23.03
C PHE A 16 -0.64 24.20 -21.83
N LEU A 17 -1.61 23.33 -21.55
CA LEU A 17 -2.39 23.41 -20.31
C LEU A 17 -1.47 22.99 -19.15
N VAL A 18 -0.97 23.96 -18.40
CA VAL A 18 -0.35 23.70 -17.09
C VAL A 18 -1.47 23.33 -16.13
N GLY A 19 -1.74 22.03 -16.02
CA GLY A 19 -2.62 21.51 -14.98
C GLY A 19 -1.96 21.73 -13.62
N VAL A 20 -2.51 22.65 -12.82
CA VAL A 20 -2.20 22.72 -11.40
C VAL A 20 -2.74 21.44 -10.76
N ALA A 21 -1.86 20.49 -10.46
CA ALA A 21 -2.21 19.31 -9.70
C ALA A 21 -2.66 19.76 -8.31
N HIS A 22 -3.96 19.69 -8.03
CA HIS A 22 -4.47 19.85 -6.67
C HIS A 22 -4.00 18.65 -5.85
N ALA A 23 -3.23 18.90 -4.80
CA ALA A 23 -2.91 17.89 -3.81
C ALA A 23 -4.22 17.33 -3.23
N ALA A 24 -4.33 16.00 -3.13
CA ALA A 24 -5.47 15.37 -2.50
C ALA A 24 -5.61 15.89 -1.06
N PRO A 25 -6.84 16.14 -0.57
CA PRO A 25 -7.04 16.56 0.81
C PRO A 25 -6.45 15.52 1.78
N PRO A 26 -5.87 15.97 2.92
CA PRO A 26 -5.24 15.08 3.88
C PRO A 26 -6.26 14.08 4.44
N ALA A 27 -5.81 12.84 4.68
CA ALA A 27 -6.65 11.80 5.25
C ALA A 27 -7.19 12.22 6.63
N PRO A 28 -8.45 11.87 6.98
CA PRO A 28 -9.02 12.19 8.29
C PRO A 28 -8.16 11.63 9.42
N GLN A 29 -7.85 12.48 10.41
CA GLN A 29 -7.02 12.12 11.56
C GLN A 29 -7.79 11.24 12.54
N ALA A 30 -7.22 10.09 12.90
CA ALA A 30 -7.77 9.14 13.87
C ALA A 30 -7.21 9.36 15.29
N ARG A 31 -7.77 8.69 16.30
CA ARG A 31 -7.19 8.70 17.65
C ARG A 31 -5.95 7.80 17.73
N TRP A 32 -5.99 6.68 17.03
CA TRP A 32 -4.89 5.72 16.96
C TRP A 32 -4.67 5.20 15.54
N THR A 33 -3.40 5.04 15.18
CA THR A 33 -2.99 4.17 14.07
C THR A 33 -2.08 3.07 14.60
N ILE A 34 -2.50 1.82 14.41
CA ILE A 34 -1.77 0.61 14.75
C ILE A 34 -1.06 0.14 13.48
N MET A 35 0.26 0.04 13.55
CA MET A 35 1.13 -0.44 12.49
C MET A 35 1.58 -1.86 12.84
N VAL A 36 1.29 -2.82 11.97
CA VAL A 36 1.67 -4.22 12.15
C VAL A 36 2.73 -4.56 11.10
N TYR A 37 3.95 -4.85 11.55
CA TYR A 37 5.09 -5.18 10.70
C TYR A 37 5.29 -6.69 10.74
N MET A 38 4.75 -7.41 9.74
CA MET A 38 4.66 -8.88 9.73
C MET A 38 5.76 -9.48 8.85
N SER A 39 6.84 -9.92 9.50
CA SER A 39 7.99 -10.58 8.87
C SER A 39 7.72 -12.08 8.69
N GLY A 40 6.95 -12.43 7.67
CA GLY A 40 6.47 -13.80 7.43
C GLY A 40 7.25 -14.64 6.42
N ASP A 41 8.32 -14.14 5.81
CA ASP A 41 9.20 -14.95 4.95
C ASP A 41 10.10 -15.91 5.78
N ASN A 42 9.44 -16.80 6.53
CA ASN A 42 10.01 -17.85 7.37
C ASN A 42 8.95 -18.93 7.65
N ASN A 43 9.15 -19.78 8.66
CA ASN A 43 8.22 -20.87 8.99
C ASN A 43 6.90 -20.43 9.67
N LEU A 44 6.68 -19.13 9.86
CA LEU A 44 5.43 -18.56 10.31
C LEU A 44 4.55 -18.07 9.14
N GLU A 45 5.00 -18.18 7.89
CA GLU A 45 4.27 -17.73 6.71
C GLU A 45 2.81 -18.20 6.69
N ASP A 46 2.57 -19.45 7.10
CA ASP A 46 1.24 -20.10 7.17
C ASP A 46 0.20 -19.27 7.97
N TYR A 47 0.67 -18.39 8.85
CA TYR A 47 -0.17 -17.57 9.72
C TYR A 47 -0.42 -16.16 9.18
N ILE A 48 0.30 -15.67 8.16
CA ILE A 48 0.15 -14.29 7.67
C ILE A 48 -1.28 -14.01 7.23
N VAL A 49 -1.81 -14.83 6.30
CA VAL A 49 -3.17 -14.65 5.79
C VAL A 49 -4.18 -14.78 6.92
N LYS A 50 -4.00 -15.81 7.76
CA LYS A 50 -4.90 -16.09 8.86
C LYS A 50 -4.96 -14.94 9.85
N ASP A 51 -3.83 -14.40 10.30
CA ASP A 51 -3.81 -13.35 11.32
C ASP A 51 -4.34 -12.02 10.76
N ILE A 52 -4.13 -11.72 9.47
CA ILE A 52 -4.75 -10.54 8.84
C ILE A 52 -6.28 -10.68 8.83
N GLU A 53 -6.83 -11.85 8.49
CA GLU A 53 -8.28 -12.07 8.37
C GLU A 53 -8.96 -12.29 9.74
N GLU A 54 -8.37 -13.11 10.60
CA GLU A 54 -8.99 -13.65 11.83
C GLU A 54 -8.54 -12.96 13.11
N GLU A 55 -7.44 -12.20 13.13
CA GLU A 55 -7.02 -11.46 14.33
C GLU A 55 -7.22 -9.95 14.11
N LEU A 56 -6.59 -9.41 13.06
CA LEU A 56 -6.71 -7.99 12.72
C LEU A 56 -8.07 -7.68 12.10
N GLY A 57 -8.55 -8.55 11.22
CA GLY A 57 -9.81 -8.43 10.50
C GLY A 57 -11.06 -8.62 11.35
N LEU A 58 -10.96 -9.17 12.57
CA LEU A 58 -12.09 -9.17 13.51
C LEU A 58 -12.36 -7.79 14.11
N ALA A 59 -11.31 -7.03 14.41
CA ALA A 59 -11.43 -5.66 14.90
C ALA A 59 -11.67 -4.68 13.75
N GLY A 60 -10.81 -4.73 12.73
CA GLY A 60 -10.84 -3.84 11.58
C GLY A 60 -10.57 -2.36 11.93
N SER A 61 -10.34 -1.56 10.90
CA SER A 61 -10.22 -0.12 11.01
C SER A 61 -11.58 0.57 11.04
N ASP A 62 -11.70 1.62 11.86
CA ASP A 62 -12.88 2.49 11.93
C ASP A 62 -12.47 3.99 11.92
N ALA A 63 -13.35 4.90 12.33
CA ALA A 63 -13.04 6.33 12.38
C ALA A 63 -12.01 6.72 13.45
N ASN A 64 -11.90 5.95 14.54
CA ASN A 64 -11.05 6.25 15.69
C ASN A 64 -9.74 5.46 15.68
N VAL A 65 -9.72 4.26 15.10
CA VAL A 65 -8.58 3.35 15.07
C VAL A 65 -8.33 2.90 13.63
N LYS A 66 -7.11 3.10 13.14
CA LYS A 66 -6.63 2.58 11.86
C LYS A 66 -5.70 1.42 12.11
N ILE A 67 -5.85 0.33 11.38
CA ILE A 67 -4.97 -0.84 11.43
C ILE A 67 -4.35 -0.99 10.05
N VAL A 68 -3.03 -0.86 9.99
CA VAL A 68 -2.25 -0.98 8.76
C VAL A 68 -1.23 -2.09 8.96
N ALA A 69 -1.29 -3.11 8.09
CA ALA A 69 -0.35 -4.21 8.11
C ALA A 69 0.57 -4.14 6.89
N LEU A 70 1.88 -4.23 7.11
CA LEU A 70 2.83 -4.53 6.05
C LEU A 70 3.29 -5.97 6.26
N ALA A 71 2.95 -6.84 5.32
CA ALA A 71 3.14 -8.27 5.42
C ALA A 71 4.03 -8.79 4.30
N ASP A 72 5.05 -9.53 4.69
CA ASP A 72 5.98 -10.20 3.80
C ASP A 72 5.74 -11.71 3.83
N ARG A 73 5.58 -12.32 2.66
CA ARG A 73 5.32 -13.76 2.54
C ARG A 73 6.38 -14.42 1.69
N GLY A 74 6.74 -15.63 2.10
CA GLY A 74 7.65 -16.52 1.39
C GLY A 74 6.95 -17.66 0.65
N PRO A 75 7.66 -18.37 -0.23
CA PRO A 75 7.14 -19.58 -0.87
C PRO A 75 7.10 -20.78 0.10
N GLY A 76 6.22 -21.75 -0.18
CA GLY A 76 6.31 -23.11 0.37
C GLY A 76 5.40 -23.46 1.55
N TYR A 77 4.53 -22.53 1.94
CA TYR A 77 3.65 -22.62 3.10
C TYR A 77 2.19 -22.43 2.66
N ASP A 78 1.52 -21.34 3.04
CA ASP A 78 0.14 -21.08 2.67
C ASP A 78 0.03 -20.80 1.17
N THR A 79 -0.95 -21.43 0.53
CA THR A 79 -1.26 -21.17 -0.89
C THR A 79 -2.64 -20.56 -1.07
N SER A 80 -3.34 -20.29 0.04
CA SER A 80 -4.59 -19.56 0.02
C SER A 80 -4.39 -18.12 -0.48
N ARG A 81 -5.49 -17.49 -0.87
CA ARG A 81 -5.54 -16.07 -1.29
C ARG A 81 -4.52 -15.68 -2.39
N GLY A 82 -4.11 -16.65 -3.20
CA GLY A 82 -3.32 -16.44 -4.41
C GLY A 82 -1.82 -16.69 -4.31
N ASN A 83 -1.31 -17.25 -3.19
CA ASN A 83 0.10 -17.64 -3.02
C ASN A 83 1.09 -16.53 -3.44
N TRP A 84 0.86 -15.32 -2.95
CA TRP A 84 1.71 -14.18 -3.26
C TRP A 84 2.99 -14.23 -2.41
N GLN A 85 4.11 -13.83 -3.01
CA GLN A 85 5.48 -13.97 -2.45
C GLN A 85 6.22 -12.63 -2.51
N THR A 86 5.52 -11.55 -2.16
CA THR A 86 6.07 -10.19 -2.13
C THR A 86 5.59 -9.50 -0.87
N THR A 87 6.16 -8.35 -0.54
CA THR A 87 5.66 -7.52 0.56
C THR A 87 4.43 -6.74 0.13
N LYS A 88 3.31 -6.93 0.84
CA LYS A 88 2.04 -6.23 0.59
C LYS A 88 1.60 -5.41 1.79
N LEU A 89 1.00 -4.28 1.48
CA LEU A 89 0.45 -3.36 2.45
C LEU A 89 -1.09 -3.49 2.46
N TYR A 90 -1.67 -3.66 3.64
CA TYR A 90 -3.11 -3.78 3.86
C TYR A 90 -3.61 -2.68 4.78
N TYR A 91 -4.67 -2.00 4.36
CA TYR A 91 -5.53 -1.26 5.27
C TYR A 91 -6.62 -2.22 5.75
N VAL A 92 -6.51 -2.69 6.99
CA VAL A 92 -7.32 -3.80 7.48
C VAL A 92 -8.72 -3.29 7.83
N THR A 93 -9.74 -3.78 7.16
CA THR A 93 -11.16 -3.56 7.50
C THR A 93 -11.76 -4.80 8.14
N GLN A 94 -12.89 -4.64 8.82
CA GLN A 94 -13.57 -5.80 9.41
C GLN A 94 -13.97 -6.80 8.31
N GLY A 95 -13.60 -8.07 8.46
CA GLY A 95 -13.85 -9.13 7.48
C GLY A 95 -13.04 -9.01 6.18
N ILE A 96 -11.87 -8.35 6.21
CA ILE A 96 -10.97 -8.28 5.05
C ILE A 96 -10.63 -9.68 4.52
N VAL A 97 -10.42 -9.76 3.20
CA VAL A 97 -9.79 -10.91 2.54
C VAL A 97 -8.34 -10.54 2.24
N ALA A 98 -7.37 -11.30 2.74
CA ALA A 98 -5.94 -10.98 2.63
C ALA A 98 -5.31 -11.49 1.31
N ASP A 99 -5.97 -11.21 0.19
CA ASP A 99 -5.46 -11.52 -1.15
C ASP A 99 -4.69 -10.35 -1.77
N ALA A 100 -4.09 -10.58 -2.94
CA ALA A 100 -3.33 -9.53 -3.63
C ALA A 100 -4.21 -8.37 -4.13
N ALA A 101 -5.51 -8.60 -4.37
CA ALA A 101 -6.43 -7.59 -4.88
C ALA A 101 -6.89 -6.61 -3.80
N SER A 102 -6.91 -7.06 -2.55
CA SER A 102 -7.29 -6.26 -1.38
C SER A 102 -6.12 -5.44 -0.80
N ALA A 103 -4.88 -5.70 -1.26
CA ALA A 103 -3.73 -4.91 -0.86
C ALA A 103 -3.83 -3.49 -1.41
N VAL A 104 -3.54 -2.50 -0.55
CA VAL A 104 -3.51 -1.08 -0.95
C VAL A 104 -2.22 -0.72 -1.70
N ALA A 105 -1.17 -1.52 -1.53
CA ALA A 105 0.06 -1.43 -2.30
C ALA A 105 0.81 -2.77 -2.30
N ASP A 106 1.56 -3.00 -3.38
CA ASP A 106 2.59 -4.05 -3.47
C ASP A 106 3.94 -3.36 -3.50
N TRP A 107 4.80 -3.67 -2.55
CA TRP A 107 6.13 -3.06 -2.42
C TRP A 107 7.24 -3.90 -3.05
N GLY A 108 6.85 -4.98 -3.75
CA GLY A 108 7.76 -6.02 -4.19
C GLY A 108 8.37 -6.74 -3.00
N GLU A 109 9.38 -7.55 -3.27
CA GLU A 109 10.19 -8.20 -2.23
C GLU A 109 10.95 -7.16 -1.38
N ARG A 110 10.91 -7.30 -0.05
CA ARG A 110 11.63 -6.38 0.88
C ARG A 110 12.31 -7.16 1.99
N ASN A 111 13.53 -6.76 2.31
CA ASN A 111 14.22 -7.30 3.48
C ASN A 111 13.67 -6.66 4.77
N PHE A 112 12.99 -7.46 5.61
CA PHE A 112 12.44 -6.99 6.89
C PHE A 112 13.48 -6.88 8.03
N GLY A 113 14.67 -7.44 7.83
CA GLY A 113 15.84 -7.19 8.67
C GLY A 113 16.57 -5.88 8.33
N ALA A 114 16.24 -5.23 7.21
CA ALA A 114 16.83 -3.95 6.84
C ALA A 114 16.09 -2.80 7.54
N PRO A 115 16.78 -1.93 8.33
CA PRO A 115 16.14 -0.82 9.03
C PRO A 115 15.35 0.13 8.14
N GLN A 116 15.76 0.27 6.87
CA GLN A 116 15.09 1.15 5.91
C GLN A 116 13.67 0.70 5.60
N THR A 117 13.40 -0.61 5.51
CA THR A 117 12.05 -1.12 5.26
C THR A 117 11.08 -0.69 6.36
N LEU A 118 11.52 -0.74 7.61
CA LEU A 118 10.72 -0.28 8.75
C LEU A 118 10.52 1.25 8.73
N ILE A 119 11.58 2.01 8.44
CA ILE A 119 11.51 3.48 8.34
C ILE A 119 10.50 3.89 7.27
N ASP A 120 10.55 3.24 6.10
CA ASP A 120 9.65 3.49 4.98
C ASP A 120 8.21 3.16 5.40
N PHE A 121 7.98 2.03 6.07
CA PHE A 121 6.67 1.65 6.57
C PHE A 121 6.07 2.66 7.56
N VAL A 122 6.84 3.06 8.57
CA VAL A 122 6.39 4.03 9.57
C VAL A 122 6.11 5.38 8.91
N THR A 123 7.00 5.84 8.02
CA THR A 123 6.86 7.13 7.34
C THR A 123 5.63 7.13 6.44
N TRP A 124 5.48 6.09 5.61
CA TRP A 124 4.34 5.92 4.72
C TRP A 124 3.03 5.86 5.53
N THR A 125 2.98 5.08 6.60
CA THR A 125 1.77 4.92 7.40
C THR A 125 1.36 6.21 8.08
N LYS A 126 2.31 6.98 8.63
CA LYS A 126 2.01 8.28 9.24
C LYS A 126 1.50 9.30 8.22
N ALA A 127 2.00 9.26 6.99
CA ALA A 127 1.56 10.18 5.94
C ALA A 127 0.14 9.85 5.42
N ASN A 128 -0.19 8.57 5.30
CA ASN A 128 -1.46 8.11 4.70
C ASN A 128 -2.58 7.86 5.73
N HIS A 129 -2.21 7.58 6.99
CA HIS A 129 -3.14 7.29 8.08
C HIS A 129 -2.73 8.07 9.35
N PRO A 130 -2.85 9.42 9.33
CA PRO A 130 -2.48 10.26 10.45
C PRO A 130 -3.35 10.00 11.69
N ALA A 131 -2.74 10.05 12.87
CA ALA A 131 -3.44 9.85 14.13
C ALA A 131 -2.77 10.61 15.29
N ASP A 132 -3.51 10.83 16.37
CA ASP A 132 -2.99 11.42 17.60
C ASP A 132 -1.91 10.55 18.25
N ARG A 133 -2.06 9.22 18.12
CA ARG A 133 -1.18 8.22 18.72
C ARG A 133 -0.89 7.09 17.75
N TYR A 134 0.26 6.48 17.94
CA TYR A 134 0.73 5.38 17.11
C TYR A 134 1.19 4.21 17.99
N ALA A 135 0.87 3.01 17.55
CA ALA A 135 1.46 1.77 18.07
C ALA A 135 2.15 1.04 16.91
N LEU A 136 3.31 0.47 17.17
CA LEU A 136 4.02 -0.39 16.22
C LEU A 136 4.16 -1.76 16.88
N TYR A 137 3.66 -2.79 16.20
CA TYR A 137 3.74 -4.17 16.61
C TYR A 137 4.59 -4.95 15.62
N PHE A 138 5.66 -5.58 16.12
CA PHE A 138 6.50 -6.49 15.36
C PHE A 138 5.92 -7.89 15.49
N TRP A 139 5.64 -8.50 14.35
CA TRP A 139 5.17 -9.87 14.22
C TRP A 139 6.19 -10.64 13.39
N GLY A 140 6.59 -11.83 13.83
CA GLY A 140 7.54 -12.69 13.13
C GLY A 140 8.40 -13.54 14.06
#